data_AF-A0A9W9N9Q1-F1
#
_entry.id   AF-A0A9W9N9Q1-F1
#
_cell.length_a   1.000
_cell.length_b   1.000
_cell.length_c   1.000
_cell.angle_alpha   90.00
_cell.angle_beta   90.00
_cell.angle_gamma   90.00
#
_symmetry.space_group_name_H-M   'P 1'
#
loop_
_entity.id
_entity.type
_entity.pdbx_description
1 polymer ?
#
loop_
_entity_poly.entity_id
_entity_poly.type
_entity_poly.pdbx_seq_one_letter_code
_entity_poly.pdbx_strand_id
1 'polypeptide(L)'
;MTKKDPLLAYTSNVVNLSDFDNSKIRRAVLPRTESDYKCALRIFDALTYKAFLVWAAKGKKGRIEAFPTVKTIQGFRRDFQAGMLYIRDINFSDEFSTTLHEFILIGLWEKVPLSTAKMDYSRFSPNDIIILLI
;
A
#
# COMPACT_ATOMS: atom_id res chain seq x y z
N MET A 1 -20.16 -57.03 -8.50
CA MET A 1 -19.41 -55.93 -9.12
C MET A 1 -19.36 -54.77 -8.14
N THR A 2 -18.27 -54.65 -7.38
CA THR A 2 -18.04 -53.54 -6.44
C THR A 2 -17.68 -52.30 -7.25
N LYS A 3 -18.51 -51.26 -7.19
CA LYS A 3 -18.21 -49.94 -7.77
C LYS A 3 -16.91 -49.45 -7.13
N LYS A 4 -15.83 -49.33 -7.92
CA LYS A 4 -14.60 -48.65 -7.48
C LYS A 4 -14.98 -47.20 -7.18
N ASP A 5 -14.80 -46.79 -5.93
CA ASP A 5 -15.01 -45.42 -5.50
C ASP A 5 -13.96 -44.50 -6.17
N PRO A 6 -14.36 -43.55 -7.02
CA PRO A 6 -13.41 -42.69 -7.73
C PRO A 6 -12.57 -41.81 -6.79
N LEU A 7 -13.02 -41.59 -5.55
CA LEU A 7 -12.28 -40.81 -4.54
C LEU A 7 -11.03 -41.56 -4.02
N LEU A 8 -11.06 -42.90 -3.98
CA LEU A 8 -9.92 -43.71 -3.53
C LEU A 8 -8.74 -43.66 -4.52
N ALA A 9 -9.01 -43.54 -5.82
CA ALA A 9 -7.96 -43.38 -6.84
C ALA A 9 -7.31 -41.98 -6.80
N TYR A 10 -8.05 -40.97 -6.32
CA TYR A 10 -7.54 -39.59 -6.20
C TYR A 10 -6.69 -39.40 -4.94
N THR A 11 -7.05 -40.08 -3.84
CA THR A 11 -6.35 -40.01 -2.55
C THR A 11 -5.12 -40.90 -2.45
N SER A 12 -4.96 -41.90 -3.33
CA SER A 12 -3.77 -42.75 -3.40
C SER A 12 -2.57 -42.10 -4.08
N ASN A 13 -2.74 -40.94 -4.71
CA ASN A 13 -1.63 -40.18 -5.30
C ASN A 13 -0.95 -39.35 -4.21
N VAL A 14 -0.14 -40.02 -3.39
CA VAL A 14 0.73 -39.36 -2.42
C VAL A 14 1.84 -38.65 -3.21
N VAL A 15 1.62 -37.38 -3.51
CA VAL A 15 2.63 -36.52 -4.13
C VAL A 15 3.59 -36.08 -3.04
N ASN A 16 4.86 -36.49 -3.15
CA ASN A 16 5.88 -36.06 -2.22
C ASN A 16 6.23 -34.59 -2.49
N LEU A 17 5.81 -33.71 -1.59
CA LEU A 17 5.99 -32.26 -1.74
C LEU A 17 7.47 -31.83 -1.66
N SER A 18 8.38 -32.69 -1.19
CA SER A 18 9.82 -32.41 -1.22
C SER A 18 10.41 -32.41 -2.63
N ASP A 19 9.71 -32.99 -3.60
CA ASP A 19 10.19 -33.12 -4.99
C ASP A 19 9.94 -31.83 -5.79
N PHE A 20 9.24 -30.85 -5.21
CA PHE A 20 8.89 -29.59 -5.85
C PHE A 20 9.69 -28.46 -5.25
N ASP A 21 10.63 -27.93 -6.04
CA ASP A 21 11.33 -26.71 -5.72
C ASP A 21 10.38 -25.50 -5.83
N ASN A 22 10.12 -24.86 -4.70
CA ASN A 22 9.32 -23.63 -4.63
C ASN A 22 10.13 -22.36 -5.01
N SER A 23 11.36 -22.52 -5.50
CA SER A 23 12.15 -21.40 -5.99
C SER A 23 11.43 -20.71 -7.16
N LYS A 24 11.41 -19.38 -7.11
CA LYS A 24 10.81 -18.57 -8.16
C LYS A 24 11.63 -18.76 -9.45
N ILE A 25 11.05 -19.41 -10.45
CA ILE A 25 11.67 -19.53 -11.79
C ILE A 25 11.72 -18.13 -12.42
N ARG A 26 12.88 -17.47 -12.33
CA ARG A 26 13.14 -16.22 -13.06
C ARG A 26 13.67 -16.58 -14.44
N ARG A 27 12.84 -16.41 -15.47
CA ARG A 27 13.31 -16.54 -16.87
C ARG A 27 14.34 -15.45 -17.15
N ALA A 28 15.39 -15.79 -17.88
CA ALA A 28 16.34 -14.79 -18.38
C ALA A 28 15.60 -13.81 -19.30
N VAL A 29 15.68 -12.53 -18.99
CA VAL A 29 15.09 -11.44 -19.78
C VAL A 29 16.23 -10.61 -20.36
N LEU A 30 16.12 -10.20 -21.61
CA LEU A 30 17.11 -9.30 -22.21
C LEU A 30 17.16 -7.98 -21.42
N PRO A 31 18.33 -7.37 -21.20
CA PRO A 31 18.45 -6.15 -20.39
C PRO A 31 17.53 -5.00 -20.84
N ARG A 32 17.30 -4.85 -22.14
CA ARG A 32 16.36 -3.87 -22.70
C ARG A 32 14.92 -4.13 -22.24
N THR A 33 14.48 -5.37 -22.33
CA THR A 33 13.14 -5.79 -21.92
C THR A 33 12.94 -5.68 -20.40
N GLU A 34 13.99 -5.95 -19.61
CA GLU A 34 13.95 -5.72 -18.16
C GLU A 34 13.78 -4.22 -17.83
N SER A 35 14.47 -3.34 -18.57
CA SER A 35 14.30 -1.88 -18.44
C SER A 35 12.88 -1.43 -18.78
N ASP A 36 12.31 -1.97 -19.86
CA ASP A 36 10.94 -1.65 -20.29
C ASP A 36 9.91 -2.11 -19.23
N TYR A 37 10.11 -3.30 -18.65
CA TYR A 37 9.26 -3.80 -17.56
C TYR A 37 9.34 -2.91 -16.32
N LYS A 38 10.55 -2.50 -15.92
CA LYS A 38 10.74 -1.58 -14.78
C LYS A 38 10.05 -0.24 -15.04
N CYS A 39 10.13 0.30 -16.26
CA CYS A 39 9.47 1.54 -16.63
C CYS A 39 7.94 1.42 -16.56
N ALA A 40 7.37 0.38 -17.17
CA ALA A 40 5.92 0.14 -17.17
C ALA A 40 5.37 -0.04 -15.75
N LEU A 41 6.06 -0.83 -14.91
CA LEU A 41 5.68 -1.03 -13.52
C LEU A 41 5.75 0.27 -12.71
N ARG A 42 6.80 1.09 -12.88
CA ARG A 42 6.90 2.40 -12.21
C ARG A 42 5.71 3.31 -12.51
N ILE A 43 5.27 3.36 -13.78
CA ILE A 43 4.11 4.16 -14.20
C ILE A 43 2.83 3.61 -13.56
N PHE A 44 2.63 2.29 -13.63
CA PHE A 44 1.46 1.63 -13.04
C PHE A 44 1.39 1.85 -11.53
N ASP A 45 2.50 1.65 -10.82
CA ASP A 45 2.59 1.86 -9.38
C ASP A 45 2.30 3.32 -9.01
N ALA A 46 2.80 4.28 -9.80
CA ALA A 46 2.58 5.70 -9.54
C ALA A 46 1.10 6.06 -9.66
N LEU A 47 0.43 5.56 -10.70
CA LEU A 47 -1.02 5.78 -10.89
C LEU A 47 -1.82 5.12 -9.77
N THR A 48 -1.52 3.86 -9.45
CA THR A 48 -2.21 3.09 -8.42
C THR A 48 -2.05 3.75 -7.06
N TYR A 49 -0.85 4.19 -6.71
CA TYR A 49 -0.58 4.83 -5.43
C TYR A 49 -1.23 6.22 -5.33
N LYS A 50 -1.17 7.03 -6.39
CA LYS A 50 -1.87 8.33 -6.42
C LYS A 50 -3.38 8.13 -6.23
N ALA A 51 -3.98 7.14 -6.90
CA ALA A 51 -5.39 6.79 -6.71
C ALA A 51 -5.68 6.31 -5.28
N PHE A 52 -4.79 5.48 -4.71
CA PHE A 52 -4.90 5.03 -3.33
C PHE A 52 -4.82 6.17 -2.31
N LEU A 53 -3.97 7.17 -2.54
CA LEU A 53 -3.91 8.38 -1.71
C LEU A 53 -5.18 9.21 -1.81
N VAL A 54 -5.78 9.34 -3.00
CA VAL A 54 -7.09 10.00 -3.16
C VAL A 54 -8.17 9.25 -2.37
N TRP A 55 -8.20 7.92 -2.47
CA TRP A 55 -9.13 7.08 -1.70
C TRP A 55 -8.92 7.26 -0.19
N ALA A 56 -7.67 7.19 0.28
CA ALA A 56 -7.34 7.35 1.69
C ALA A 56 -7.69 8.75 2.21
N ALA A 57 -7.49 9.79 1.40
CA ALA A 57 -7.86 11.16 1.74
C ALA A 57 -9.38 11.35 1.83
N LYS A 58 -10.16 10.78 0.91
CA LYS A 58 -11.63 10.82 0.96
C LYS A 58 -12.19 10.07 2.16
N GLY A 59 -11.56 8.97 2.56
CA GLY A 59 -11.99 8.14 3.70
C GLY A 59 -11.59 8.68 5.07
N LYS A 60 -10.64 9.63 5.15
CA LYS A 60 -10.18 10.19 6.42
C LYS A 60 -10.91 11.49 6.74
N LYS A 61 -11.57 11.53 7.90
CA LYS A 61 -12.01 12.80 8.49
C LYS A 61 -10.80 13.52 9.08
N GLY A 62 -10.79 14.84 9.00
CA GLY A 62 -9.85 15.65 9.76
C GLY A 62 -10.10 15.46 11.26
N ARG A 63 -9.04 15.53 12.08
CA ARG A 63 -9.16 15.41 13.53
C ARG A 63 -9.95 16.59 14.14
N ILE A 64 -9.91 17.74 13.47
CA ILE A 64 -10.57 19.00 13.86
C ILE A 64 -11.63 19.42 12.84
N GLU A 65 -11.50 19.00 11.57
CA GLU A 65 -12.38 19.42 10.47
C GLU A 65 -12.96 18.23 9.70
N ALA A 66 -13.91 18.49 8.80
CA ALA A 66 -14.48 17.47 7.92
C ALA A 66 -13.42 16.80 7.01
N PHE A 67 -12.33 17.52 6.67
CA PHE A 67 -11.33 17.07 5.70
C PHE A 67 -9.93 16.89 6.31
N PRO A 68 -9.10 15.97 5.78
CA PRO A 68 -7.75 15.76 6.30
C PRO A 68 -6.82 16.89 5.91
N THR A 69 -5.79 17.14 6.73
CA THR A 69 -4.71 18.07 6.39
C THR A 69 -3.66 17.40 5.51
N VAL A 70 -2.88 18.18 4.76
CA VAL A 70 -1.70 17.71 4.02
C VAL A 70 -0.79 16.84 4.90
N LYS A 71 -0.51 17.29 6.13
CA LYS A 71 0.33 16.57 7.09
C LYS A 71 -0.24 15.20 7.46
N THR A 72 -1.56 15.09 7.56
CA THR A 72 -2.24 13.81 7.85
C THR A 72 -2.01 12.81 6.72
N ILE A 73 -2.15 13.24 5.48
CA ILE A 73 -1.94 12.37 4.31
C ILE A 73 -0.46 12.04 4.11
N GLN A 74 0.45 12.98 4.36
CA GLN A 74 1.90 12.70 4.38
C GLN A 74 2.27 11.70 5.48
N GLY A 75 1.65 11.78 6.66
CA GLY A 75 1.79 10.80 7.72
C GLY A 75 1.39 9.40 7.25
N PHE A 76 0.16 9.29 6.73
CA PHE A 76 -0.35 8.05 6.17
C PHE A 76 0.56 7.48 5.07
N ARG A 77 1.08 8.32 4.17
CA ARG A 77 2.03 7.89 3.14
C ARG A 77 3.27 7.24 3.76
N ARG A 78 3.88 7.87 4.77
CA ARG A 78 5.09 7.34 5.42
C ARG A 78 4.81 6.02 6.12
N ASP A 79 3.70 5.93 6.85
CA ASP A 79 3.31 4.71 7.57
C ASP A 79 3.04 3.57 6.57
N PHE A 80 2.39 3.87 5.44
CA PHE A 80 2.16 2.90 4.37
C PHE A 80 3.48 2.43 3.74
N GLN A 81 4.38 3.34 3.39
CA GLN A 81 5.68 2.98 2.82
C GLN A 81 6.51 2.13 3.79
N ALA A 82 6.52 2.50 5.07
CA ALA A 82 7.18 1.71 6.12
C ALA A 82 6.53 0.33 6.28
N GLY A 83 5.20 0.23 6.25
CA GLY A 83 4.48 -1.03 6.32
C GLY A 83 4.73 -1.94 5.11
N MET A 84 4.81 -1.37 3.90
CA MET A 84 5.17 -2.11 2.69
C MET A 84 6.59 -2.65 2.75
N LEU A 85 7.54 -1.87 3.25
CA LEU A 85 8.90 -2.34 3.47
C LEU A 85 8.95 -3.45 4.53
N TYR A 86 8.34 -3.22 5.69
CA TYR A 86 8.43 -4.15 6.82
C TYR A 86 7.65 -5.46 6.60
N ILE A 87 6.45 -5.41 6.04
CA ILE A 87 5.55 -6.57 5.92
C ILE A 87 5.73 -7.28 4.57
N ARG A 88 6.02 -6.53 3.51
CA ARG A 88 6.04 -7.04 2.13
C ARG A 88 7.43 -7.03 1.48
N ASP A 89 8.45 -6.52 2.17
CA ASP A 89 9.81 -6.35 1.63
C ASP A 89 9.83 -5.52 0.34
N ILE A 90 8.90 -4.55 0.24
CA ILE A 90 8.81 -3.64 -0.91
C ILE A 90 9.38 -2.29 -0.49
N ASN A 91 10.55 -1.97 -1.05
CA ASN A 91 11.15 -0.65 -0.88
C ASN A 91 10.72 0.28 -2.03
N PHE A 92 10.24 1.47 -1.68
CA PHE A 92 9.95 2.52 -2.66
C PHE A 92 11.22 3.31 -2.96
N SER A 93 11.49 3.63 -4.22
CA SER A 93 12.60 4.51 -4.57
C SER A 93 12.37 5.93 -4.05
N ASP A 94 13.45 6.68 -3.83
CA ASP A 94 13.39 8.08 -3.40
C ASP A 94 12.65 8.95 -4.43
N GLU A 95 12.88 8.69 -5.72
CA GLU A 95 12.20 9.36 -6.83
C GLU A 95 10.68 9.15 -6.77
N PHE A 96 10.25 7.92 -6.51
CA PHE A 96 8.83 7.58 -6.36
C PHE A 96 8.23 8.24 -5.13
N SER A 97 8.94 8.20 -4.00
CA SER A 97 8.53 8.85 -2.75
C SER A 97 8.41 10.36 -2.91
N THR A 98 9.31 10.98 -3.68
CA THR A 98 9.27 12.42 -4.01
C THR A 98 8.07 12.74 -4.90
N THR A 99 7.83 11.94 -5.94
CA THR A 99 6.65 12.09 -6.82
C THR A 99 5.34 12.06 -6.03
N LEU A 100 5.24 11.16 -5.05
CA LEU A 100 4.06 11.09 -4.17
C LEU A 100 3.98 12.26 -3.20
N HIS A 101 5.13 12.78 -2.74
CA HIS A 101 5.19 13.96 -1.89
C HIS A 101 4.55 15.16 -2.59
N GLU A 102 5.03 15.44 -3.81
CA GLU A 102 4.58 16.55 -4.64
C GLU A 102 3.11 16.40 -5.03
N PHE A 103 2.68 15.17 -5.33
CA PHE A 103 1.28 14.90 -5.59
C PHE A 103 0.39 15.27 -4.40
N ILE A 104 0.79 14.93 -3.16
CA ILE A 104 0.01 15.32 -1.96
C ILE A 104 -0.01 16.84 -1.77
N LEU A 105 1.10 17.53 -2.06
CA LEU A 105 1.21 18.98 -1.88
C LEU A 105 0.36 19.77 -2.89
N ILE A 106 0.36 19.36 -4.16
CA ILE A 106 -0.18 20.16 -5.26
C ILE A 106 -1.36 19.45 -5.94
N GLY A 107 -1.17 18.20 -6.38
CA GLY A 107 -2.18 17.49 -7.20
C GLY A 107 -3.38 16.94 -6.43
N LEU A 108 -3.22 16.63 -5.14
CA LEU A 108 -4.28 16.03 -4.33
C LEU A 108 -5.39 17.03 -4.00
N TRP A 109 -5.04 18.31 -3.85
CA TRP A 109 -5.99 19.41 -3.61
C TRP A 109 -7.07 19.51 -4.68
N GLU A 110 -6.73 19.24 -5.94
CA GLU A 110 -7.67 19.26 -7.05
C GLU A 110 -8.71 18.12 -6.98
N LYS A 111 -8.42 17.06 -6.21
CA LYS A 111 -9.26 15.86 -6.12
C LYS A 111 -10.00 15.75 -4.79
N VAL A 112 -9.43 16.31 -3.72
CA VAL A 112 -9.98 16.30 -2.37
C VAL A 112 -9.66 17.65 -1.73
N PRO A 113 -10.66 18.41 -1.24
CA PRO A 113 -10.38 19.62 -0.48
C PRO A 113 -9.61 19.22 0.79
N LEU A 114 -8.41 19.77 0.96
CA LEU A 114 -7.59 19.54 2.16
C LEU A 114 -7.76 20.71 3.12
N SER A 115 -7.71 20.42 4.42
CA SER A 115 -7.78 21.46 5.43
C SER A 115 -6.48 22.28 5.49
N THR A 116 -6.62 23.61 5.49
CA THR A 116 -5.52 24.58 5.70
C THR A 116 -5.27 24.86 7.18
N ALA A 117 -6.14 24.39 8.08
CA ALA A 117 -6.01 24.63 9.50
C ALA A 117 -4.70 24.02 10.02
N LYS A 118 -3.83 24.87 10.58
CA LYS A 118 -2.66 24.41 11.32
C LYS A 118 -3.19 23.67 12.55
N MET A 119 -2.91 22.37 12.65
CA MET A 119 -3.12 21.65 13.91
C MET A 119 -2.32 22.37 15.00
N ASP A 120 -3.00 22.73 16.08
CA ASP A 120 -2.33 23.00 17.33
C ASP A 120 -1.55 21.73 17.74
N TYR A 121 -0.29 21.91 18.12
CA TYR A 121 0.64 20.83 18.46
C TYR A 121 0.49 20.40 19.92
N SER A 122 -0.60 20.80 20.59
CA SER A 122 -0.97 20.24 21.87
C SER A 122 -1.04 18.72 21.73
N ARG A 123 -0.25 18.01 22.54
CA ARG A 123 -0.12 16.54 22.52
C ARG A 123 -1.41 15.81 22.88
N PHE A 124 -2.50 16.54 23.10
CA PHE A 124 -3.78 16.04 23.52
C PHE A 124 -4.81 16.41 22.47
N SER A 125 -5.50 15.42 21.91
CA SER A 125 -6.79 15.75 21.30
C SER A 125 -7.78 16.17 22.37
N PRO A 126 -8.84 16.90 22.01
CA PRO A 126 -9.94 17.16 22.92
C PRO A 126 -10.47 15.89 23.61
N ASN A 127 -10.43 14.74 22.92
CA ASN A 127 -10.80 13.45 23.50
C ASN A 127 -9.81 12.95 24.57
N ASP A 128 -8.52 13.28 24.46
CA ASP A 128 -7.50 12.91 25.45
C ASP A 128 -7.59 13.78 26.71
N ILE A 129 -8.10 15.02 26.58
CA ILE A 129 -8.34 15.93 27.72
C ILE A 129 -9.53 15.45 28.56
N ILE A 130 -10.58 14.91 27.93
CA ILE A 130 -11.75 14.37 28.65
C ILE A 130 -11.34 13.17 29.53
N ILE A 131 -10.40 12.35 29.08
CA ILE A 131 -9.91 11.20 29.85
C ILE A 131 -9.02 11.61 31.04
N LEU A 132 -8.36 12.78 30.97
CA LEU A 132 -7.48 13.28 32.04
C LEU A 132 -8.20 14.13 33.10
N LEU A 133 -9.46 14.49 32.88
CA LEU A 133 -10.28 15.31 33.78
C LEU A 133 -11.39 14.51 34.50
N ILE A 134 -11.37 13.17 34.38
CA ILE A 134 -12.18 12.23 35.17
C ILE A 134 -11.22 11.51 36.14
#